data_AF-A0A395HIZ4-F1
#
_entry.id   AF-A0A395HIZ4-F1
#
_cell.length_a   1.000
_cell.length_b   1.000
_cell.length_c   1.000
_cell.angle_alpha   90.00
_cell.angle_beta   90.00
_cell.angle_gamma   90.00
#
_symmetry.space_group_name_H-M   'P 1'
#
loop_
_entity.id
_entity.type
_entity.pdbx_description
1 polymer ?
#
loop_
_entity_poly.entity_id
_entity_poly.type
_entity_poly.pdbx_seq_one_letter_code
_entity_poly.pdbx_strand_id
1 'polypeptide(L)'
;MGRLIKNHWARLIILTAAAYQIGSAIEGFIWPKVFWDFMTKNLNGAVTPIPILQILNLLMGLIGIAWEWPLKFVAGSTPHRSIEFRLILYPLSALLAMLLYQGTDPAIYYLIGIGVYFWAYSEGEMVCPEPWTLPKRSEYKV
;
A
#
# COMPACT_ATOMS: atom_id res chain seq x y z
N MET A 1 20.90 18.44 13.96
CA MET A 1 19.51 18.01 14.29
C MET A 1 19.08 17.02 13.23
N GLY A 2 18.52 15.86 13.61
CA GLY A 2 18.13 14.81 12.66
C GLY A 2 16.94 15.24 11.80
N ARG A 3 17.04 15.10 10.47
CA ARG A 3 15.94 15.38 9.53
C ARG A 3 15.06 14.14 9.41
N LEU A 4 13.73 14.32 9.41
CA LEU A 4 12.79 13.22 9.16
C LEU A 4 12.97 12.68 7.74
N ILE A 5 13.17 11.38 7.63
CA ILE A 5 13.28 10.64 6.37
C ILE A 5 11.88 10.14 6.01
N LYS A 6 11.18 10.87 5.14
CA LYS A 6 9.75 10.68 4.92
C LYS A 6 9.47 9.42 4.12
N ASN A 7 10.34 9.05 3.20
CA ASN A 7 10.18 7.81 2.43
C ASN A 7 10.18 6.56 3.35
N HIS A 8 10.99 6.53 4.42
CA HIS A 8 11.05 5.45 5.40
C HIS A 8 9.81 5.46 6.28
N TRP A 9 9.35 6.65 6.66
CA TRP A 9 8.11 6.80 7.41
C TRP A 9 6.89 6.33 6.61
N ALA A 10 6.76 6.78 5.36
CA ALA A 10 5.73 6.34 4.43
C ALA A 10 5.76 4.81 4.25
N ARG A 11 6.95 4.23 4.08
CA ARG A 11 7.15 2.79 3.97
C ARG A 11 6.58 2.03 5.17
N LEU A 12 6.87 2.48 6.40
CA LEU A 12 6.35 1.84 7.61
C LEU A 12 4.82 1.91 7.69
N ILE A 13 4.24 3.06 7.32
CA ILE A 13 2.78 3.23 7.26
C ILE A 13 2.17 2.25 6.24
N ILE A 14 2.74 2.17 5.04
CA ILE A 14 2.24 1.29 3.98
C ILE A 14 2.42 -0.19 4.31
N LEU A 15 3.52 -0.58 4.97
CA LEU A 15 3.68 -1.95 5.48
C LEU A 15 2.59 -2.31 6.49
N THR A 16 2.25 -1.36 7.37
CA THR A 16 1.16 -1.52 8.33
C THR A 16 -0.18 -1.64 7.60
N ALA A 17 -0.45 -0.77 6.64
CA ALA A 17 -1.65 -0.80 5.81
C ALA A 17 -1.80 -2.14 5.07
N ALA A 18 -0.71 -2.64 4.49
CA ALA A 18 -0.70 -3.90 3.75
C ALA A 18 -0.96 -5.13 4.65
N ALA A 19 -0.37 -5.15 5.85
CA ALA A 19 -0.65 -6.20 6.84
C ALA A 19 -2.12 -6.19 7.27
N TYR A 20 -2.70 -5.01 7.53
CA TYR A 20 -4.12 -4.87 7.83
C TYR A 20 -5.01 -5.26 6.65
N GLN A 21 -4.62 -4.92 5.42
CA GLN A 21 -5.37 -5.30 4.21
C GLN A 21 -5.44 -6.82 4.03
N ILE A 22 -4.37 -7.56 4.36
CA ILE A 22 -4.37 -9.03 4.35
C ILE A 22 -5.36 -9.57 5.39
N GLY A 23 -5.29 -9.09 6.64
CA GLY A 23 -6.21 -9.52 7.70
C GLY A 23 -7.67 -9.25 7.33
N SER A 24 -7.93 -8.04 6.82
CA SER A 24 -9.22 -7.61 6.31
C SER A 24 -9.75 -8.52 5.19
N ALA A 25 -8.90 -8.89 4.23
CA ALA A 25 -9.27 -9.80 3.15
C ALA A 25 -9.65 -11.18 3.68
N ILE A 26 -8.89 -11.71 4.65
CA ILE A 26 -9.15 -13.01 5.30
C ILE A 26 -10.50 -12.98 6.01
N GLU A 27 -10.77 -11.95 6.81
CA GLU A 27 -12.08 -11.77 7.46
C GLU A 27 -13.21 -11.60 6.45
N GLY A 28 -12.95 -10.94 5.33
CA GLY A 28 -13.89 -10.79 4.22
C GLY A 28 -14.29 -12.12 3.57
N PHE A 29 -13.47 -13.17 3.65
CA PHE A 29 -13.89 -14.51 3.19
C PHE A 29 -14.89 -15.16 4.15
N ILE A 30 -14.81 -14.85 5.45
CA ILE A 30 -15.69 -15.40 6.48
C ILE A 30 -17.01 -14.61 6.54
N TRP A 31 -16.92 -13.29 6.49
CA TRP A 31 -18.06 -12.37 6.50
C TRP A 31 -18.05 -11.48 5.26
N PRO A 32 -18.48 -12.01 4.11
CA PRO A 32 -18.42 -11.32 2.84
C PRO A 32 -19.41 -10.15 2.82
N LYS A 33 -18.91 -8.92 3.03
CA LYS A 33 -19.68 -7.68 2.93
C LYS A 33 -18.92 -6.58 2.19
N VAL A 34 -19.62 -5.90 1.29
CA VAL A 34 -19.18 -4.63 0.72
C VAL A 34 -19.39 -3.53 1.76
N PHE A 35 -18.49 -2.55 1.83
CA PHE A 35 -18.60 -1.44 2.77
C PHE A 35 -19.96 -0.71 2.68
N TRP A 36 -20.42 -0.43 1.45
CA TRP A 36 -21.68 0.27 1.17
C TRP A 36 -22.94 -0.62 1.15
N ASP A 37 -22.88 -1.83 1.70
CA ASP A 37 -24.03 -2.75 1.74
C ASP A 37 -25.24 -2.16 2.49
N PHE A 38 -25.04 -1.14 3.35
CA PHE A 38 -26.11 -0.40 4.02
C PHE A 38 -26.85 0.59 3.10
N MET A 39 -26.23 1.02 2.00
CA MET A 39 -26.78 2.02 1.06
C MET A 39 -27.25 1.37 -0.24
N THR A 40 -26.55 0.35 -0.74
CA THR A 40 -26.91 -0.36 -1.98
C THR A 40 -26.47 -1.82 -1.94
N LYS A 41 -27.26 -2.69 -2.56
CA LYS A 41 -26.96 -4.13 -2.72
C LYS A 41 -26.33 -4.46 -4.08
N ASN A 42 -26.22 -3.50 -4.99
CA ASN A 42 -25.77 -3.72 -6.37
C ASN A 42 -24.32 -4.20 -6.48
N LEU A 43 -23.49 -3.92 -5.46
CA LEU A 43 -22.08 -4.29 -5.43
C LEU A 43 -21.82 -5.66 -4.81
N ASN A 44 -22.83 -6.33 -4.24
CA ASN A 44 -22.63 -7.57 -3.49
C ASN A 44 -22.11 -8.72 -4.36
N GLY A 45 -22.35 -8.65 -5.68
CA GLY A 45 -21.78 -9.59 -6.65
C GLY A 45 -20.25 -9.64 -6.65
N ALA A 46 -19.57 -8.60 -6.17
CA ALA A 46 -18.10 -8.57 -6.06
C ALA A 46 -17.56 -9.38 -4.86
N VAL A 47 -18.41 -9.73 -3.91
CA VAL A 47 -18.05 -10.29 -2.61
C VAL A 47 -18.69 -11.67 -2.39
N THR A 48 -19.88 -11.89 -2.94
CA THR A 48 -20.59 -13.19 -2.99
C THR A 48 -21.37 -13.34 -4.30
N PRO A 49 -21.50 -14.55 -4.88
CA PRO A 49 -20.96 -15.84 -4.41
C PRO A 49 -19.48 -16.05 -4.75
N ILE A 50 -18.91 -15.25 -5.66
CA ILE A 50 -17.49 -15.31 -6.03
C ILE A 50 -16.75 -14.20 -5.25
N PRO A 51 -15.75 -14.53 -4.43
CA PRO A 51 -15.09 -13.57 -3.54
C PRO A 51 -14.00 -12.76 -4.28
N ILE A 52 -14.38 -12.05 -5.34
CA ILE A 52 -13.46 -11.30 -6.20
C ILE A 52 -12.73 -10.23 -5.38
N LEU A 53 -13.47 -9.46 -4.59
CA LEU A 53 -12.93 -8.33 -3.84
C LEU A 53 -11.96 -8.77 -2.75
N GLN A 54 -12.21 -9.92 -2.10
CA GLN A 54 -11.32 -10.50 -1.10
C GLN A 54 -10.03 -10.99 -1.73
N ILE A 55 -10.10 -11.67 -2.89
CA ILE A 55 -8.92 -12.11 -3.63
C ILE A 55 -8.07 -10.91 -4.04
N LEU A 56 -8.69 -9.86 -4.60
CA LEU A 56 -7.99 -8.65 -4.99
C LEU A 56 -7.33 -7.96 -3.78
N ASN A 57 -8.02 -7.82 -2.66
CA ASN A 57 -7.44 -7.24 -1.45
C ASN A 57 -6.29 -8.07 -0.88
N LEU A 58 -6.42 -9.40 -0.88
CA LEU A 58 -5.38 -10.31 -0.42
C LEU A 58 -4.13 -10.17 -1.30
N LEU A 59 -4.30 -10.18 -2.62
CA LEU A 59 -3.19 -10.01 -3.57
C LEU A 59 -2.52 -8.65 -3.41
N MET A 60 -3.30 -7.56 -3.32
CA MET A 60 -2.75 -6.21 -3.16
C MET A 60 -2.01 -6.04 -1.84
N GLY A 61 -2.51 -6.62 -0.75
CA GLY A 61 -1.82 -6.63 0.54
C GLY A 61 -0.50 -7.40 0.49
N LEU A 62 -0.48 -8.59 -0.12
CA LEU A 62 0.74 -9.38 -0.31
C LEU A 62 1.76 -8.68 -1.21
N ILE A 63 1.31 -8.07 -2.31
CA ILE A 63 2.16 -7.25 -3.19
C ILE A 63 2.71 -6.06 -2.41
N GLY A 64 1.88 -5.36 -1.63
CA GLY A 64 2.32 -4.22 -0.81
C GLY A 64 3.41 -4.59 0.19
N ILE A 65 3.26 -5.73 0.89
CA ILE A 65 4.32 -6.25 1.77
C ILE A 65 5.56 -6.60 0.96
N ALA A 66 5.45 -7.37 -0.13
CA ALA A 66 6.60 -7.77 -0.92
C ALA A 66 7.35 -6.58 -1.56
N TRP A 67 6.64 -5.49 -1.83
CA TRP A 67 7.18 -4.29 -2.45
C TRP A 67 7.85 -3.35 -1.45
N GLU A 68 7.25 -3.16 -0.27
CA GLU A 68 7.81 -2.30 0.78
C GLU A 68 8.75 -3.00 1.74
N TRP A 69 8.63 -4.32 1.86
CA TRP A 69 9.60 -5.18 2.50
C TRP A 69 10.52 -5.70 1.41
N PRO A 70 11.60 -5.00 1.05
CA PRO A 70 12.48 -5.35 -0.06
C PRO A 70 13.01 -6.78 0.08
N LEU A 71 12.27 -7.72 -0.53
CA LEU A 71 12.73 -9.08 -0.71
C LEU A 71 13.94 -9.03 -1.62
N LYS A 72 14.96 -9.85 -1.33
CA LYS A 72 16.23 -9.87 -2.09
C LYS A 72 16.02 -9.98 -3.61
N PHE A 73 14.92 -10.56 -4.04
CA PHE A 73 14.56 -10.74 -5.45
C PHE A 73 13.96 -9.49 -6.13
N VAL A 74 13.37 -8.57 -5.35
CA VAL A 74 12.67 -7.37 -5.85
C VAL A 74 13.45 -6.09 -5.55
N ALA A 75 14.27 -6.13 -4.49
CA ALA A 75 15.11 -5.04 -4.01
C ALA A 75 16.03 -4.52 -5.12
N GLY A 76 16.00 -3.21 -5.31
CA GLY A 76 16.88 -2.53 -6.27
C GLY A 76 16.44 -2.54 -7.73
N SER A 77 15.31 -3.16 -8.09
CA SER A 77 14.69 -2.99 -9.41
C SER A 77 14.27 -1.54 -9.67
N THR A 78 14.20 -1.11 -10.95
CA THR A 78 13.81 0.27 -11.29
C THR A 78 12.43 0.66 -10.75
N PRO A 79 11.39 -0.20 -10.76
CA PRO A 79 10.10 0.16 -10.20
C PRO A 79 10.15 0.20 -8.66
N HIS A 80 10.95 -0.66 -8.02
CA HIS A 80 11.11 -0.66 -6.57
C HIS A 80 11.75 0.63 -6.05
N ARG A 81 12.57 1.34 -6.84
CA ARG A 81 13.18 2.61 -6.43
C ARG A 81 12.30 3.84 -6.69
N SER A 82 11.26 3.69 -7.52
CA SER A 82 10.39 4.81 -7.91
C SER A 82 9.35 5.11 -6.84
N ILE A 83 9.28 6.38 -6.42
CA ILE A 83 8.18 6.86 -5.56
C ILE A 83 6.93 7.08 -6.39
N GLU A 84 7.08 7.49 -7.65
CA GLU A 84 5.99 7.70 -8.61
C GLU A 84 5.17 6.42 -8.80
N PHE A 85 5.83 5.28 -8.95
CA PHE A 85 5.15 4.00 -9.06
C PHE A 85 4.30 3.68 -7.82
N ARG A 86 4.80 4.00 -6.62
CA ARG A 86 4.06 3.84 -5.36
C ARG A 86 2.84 4.75 -5.30
N LEU A 87 2.98 5.98 -5.77
CA LEU A 87 1.91 6.96 -5.86
C LEU A 87 0.83 6.58 -6.86
N ILE A 88 1.09 5.65 -7.78
CA ILE A 88 0.09 5.07 -8.68
C ILE A 88 -0.51 3.78 -8.10
N LEU A 89 0.33 2.91 -7.51
CA LEU A 89 -0.09 1.61 -7.01
C LEU A 89 -0.96 1.70 -5.75
N TYR A 90 -0.57 2.51 -4.76
CA TYR A 90 -1.25 2.54 -3.47
C TYR A 90 -2.64 3.19 -3.47
N PRO A 91 -2.97 4.18 -4.35
CA PRO A 91 -4.35 4.58 -4.53
C PRO A 91 -5.27 3.43 -4.95
N LEU A 92 -4.78 2.49 -5.77
CA LEU A 92 -5.55 1.30 -6.14
C LEU A 92 -5.75 0.37 -4.94
N SER A 93 -4.71 0.15 -4.11
CA SER A 93 -4.85 -0.61 -2.85
C SER A 93 -5.87 0.04 -1.91
N ALA A 94 -5.81 1.37 -1.75
CA ALA A 94 -6.73 2.12 -0.91
C ALA A 94 -8.18 1.99 -1.38
N LEU A 95 -8.42 2.09 -2.70
CA LEU A 95 -9.75 1.95 -3.28
C LEU A 95 -10.32 0.54 -3.06
N LEU A 96 -9.53 -0.50 -3.31
CA LEU A 96 -9.96 -1.89 -3.12
C LEU A 96 -10.24 -2.19 -1.65
N ALA A 97 -9.42 -1.67 -0.73
CA ALA A 97 -9.63 -1.77 0.69
C ALA A 97 -10.91 -1.05 1.12
N MET A 98 -11.16 0.16 0.62
CA MET A 98 -12.36 0.95 0.95
C MET A 98 -13.67 0.26 0.51
N LEU A 99 -13.65 -0.53 -0.55
CA LEU A 99 -14.82 -1.28 -1.02
C LEU A 99 -15.17 -2.48 -0.14
N LEU A 100 -14.19 -3.05 0.56
CA LEU A 100 -14.42 -4.18 1.48
C LEU A 100 -14.82 -3.65 2.85
N TYR A 101 -15.87 -4.23 3.47
CA TYR A 101 -16.37 -3.73 4.75
C TYR A 101 -15.31 -3.71 5.85
N GLN A 102 -14.50 -4.76 5.94
CA GLN A 102 -13.39 -4.86 6.90
C GLN A 102 -12.18 -4.01 6.49
N GLY A 103 -12.19 -3.36 5.32
CA GLY A 103 -11.01 -2.73 4.71
C GLY A 103 -10.90 -1.22 4.94
N THR A 104 -11.77 -0.64 5.77
CA THR A 104 -11.77 0.80 6.05
C THR A 104 -10.47 1.27 6.70
N ASP A 105 -9.99 0.56 7.73
CA ASP A 105 -8.74 0.90 8.42
C ASP A 105 -7.51 0.88 7.49
N PRO A 106 -7.24 -0.20 6.72
CA PRO A 106 -6.12 -0.19 5.79
C PRO A 106 -6.29 0.89 4.72
N ALA A 107 -7.50 1.18 4.24
CA ALA A 107 -7.72 2.26 3.27
C ALA A 107 -7.27 3.63 3.82
N ILE A 108 -7.60 3.95 5.08
CA ILE A 108 -7.17 5.19 5.73
C ILE A 108 -5.65 5.22 5.87
N TYR A 109 -5.03 4.12 6.29
CA TYR A 109 -3.57 4.05 6.42
C TYR A 109 -2.87 4.20 5.06
N TYR A 110 -3.41 3.62 3.99
CA TYR A 110 -2.91 3.84 2.65
C TYR A 110 -2.98 5.31 2.25
N LEU A 111 -4.08 6.00 2.49
CA LEU A 111 -4.22 7.43 2.19
C LEU A 111 -3.18 8.29 2.92
N ILE A 112 -2.93 8.00 4.21
CA ILE A 112 -1.89 8.68 4.99
C ILE A 112 -0.51 8.39 4.39
N GLY A 113 -0.19 7.11 4.13
CA GLY A 113 1.09 6.70 3.56
C GLY A 113 1.36 7.31 2.17
N ILE A 114 0.33 7.41 1.32
CA ILE A 114 0.38 8.11 0.03
C ILE A 114 0.69 9.59 0.23
N GLY A 115 0.04 10.26 1.18
CA GLY A 115 0.31 11.67 1.51
C GLY A 115 1.77 11.89 1.94
N VAL A 116 2.32 10.99 2.77
CA VAL A 116 3.73 11.06 3.17
C VAL A 116 4.66 10.75 1.99
N TYR A 117 4.35 9.78 1.13
CA TYR A 117 5.13 9.52 -0.08
C TYR A 117 5.11 10.70 -1.05
N PHE A 118 3.96 11.37 -1.19
CA PHE A 118 3.85 12.56 -2.01
C PHE A 118 4.69 13.71 -1.46
N TRP A 119 4.73 13.86 -0.14
CA TRP A 119 5.62 14.83 0.51
C TRP A 119 7.10 14.47 0.28
N ALA A 120 7.47 13.19 0.42
CA ALA A 120 8.83 12.71 0.13
C ALA A 120 9.22 12.99 -1.34
N TYR A 121 8.31 12.72 -2.28
CA TYR A 121 8.48 13.02 -3.70
C TYR A 121 8.68 14.51 -3.96
N SER A 122 7.87 15.36 -3.34
CA SER A 122 7.95 16.83 -3.50
C SER A 122 9.27 17.41 -2.99
N GLU A 123 9.91 16.77 -2.01
CA GLU A 123 11.23 17.15 -1.50
C GLU A 123 12.39 16.47 -2.24
N GLY A 124 12.12 15.65 -3.27
CA GLY A 124 13.14 14.93 -4.03
C GLY A 124 13.83 13.81 -3.24
N GLU A 125 13.17 13.23 -2.25
CA GLU A 125 13.71 12.05 -1.55
C GLU A 125 13.75 10.85 -2.49
N MET A 126 14.79 10.01 -2.35
CA MET A 126 15.00 8.84 -3.20
C MET A 126 14.92 7.57 -2.37
N VAL A 127 14.31 6.51 -2.92
CA VAL A 127 14.28 5.20 -2.27
C VAL A 127 15.55 4.43 -2.62
N CYS A 128 16.36 4.14 -1.61
CA CYS A 128 17.59 3.40 -1.81
C CYS A 128 17.35 1.95 -2.27
N PRO A 129 18.31 1.35 -2.99
CA PRO A 129 18.25 -0.06 -3.37
C PRO A 129 18.30 -0.95 -2.15
N GLU A 130 19.15 -0.57 -1.17
CA GLU A 130 19.21 -1.23 0.12
C GLU A 130 18.10 -0.70 1.05
N PRO A 131 17.48 -1.59 1.84
CA PRO A 131 16.40 -1.22 2.73
C PRO A 131 16.92 -0.31 3.84
N TRP A 132 16.19 0.76 4.17
CA TRP A 132 16.47 1.60 5.34
C TRP A 132 17.83 2.32 5.31
N THR A 133 18.51 2.34 4.17
CA THR A 133 19.77 3.06 4.00
C THR A 133 19.53 4.48 3.51
N LEU A 134 20.48 5.36 3.79
CA LEU A 134 20.50 6.72 3.27
C LEU A 134 21.20 6.76 1.88
N PRO A 135 20.75 7.64 0.98
CA PRO A 135 21.42 7.82 -0.31
C PRO A 135 22.85 8.31 -0.11
N LYS A 136 23.79 7.69 -0.83
CA LYS A 136 25.20 8.11 -0.80
C LYS A 136 25.36 9.40 -1.60
N ARG A 137 26.31 10.26 -1.22
CA ARG A 137 26.55 11.56 -1.89
C ARG A 137 26.71 11.47 -3.42
N SER A 138 27.19 10.33 -3.93
CA SER A 138 27.34 10.05 -5.35
C SER A 138 26.03 9.85 -6.11
N GLU A 139 24.93 9.52 -5.41
CA GLU A 139 23.63 9.20 -6.01
C GLU A 139 22.77 10.45 -6.26
N TYR A 140 23.17 11.62 -5.74
CA TYR A 140 22.47 12.91 -5.96
C TYR A 140 22.69 13.51 -7.36
N LYS A 141 23.23 12.74 -8.32
CA LYS A 141 23.38 13.23 -9.70
C LYS A 141 22.06 13.07 -10.43
N VAL A 142 21.29 14.16 -10.45
CA VAL A 142 20.25 14.46 -11.44
C VAL A 142 20.92 14.77 -12.77
#